data_AF-A0A931VN09-F1
#
_entry.id   AF-A0A931VN09-F1
#
_cell.length_a   1.000
_cell.length_b   1.000
_cell.length_c   1.000
_cell.angle_alpha   90.00
_cell.angle_beta   90.00
_cell.angle_gamma   90.00
#
_symmetry.space_group_name_H-M   'P 1'
#
loop_
_entity.id
_entity.type
_entity.pdbx_description
1 polymer ?
#
loop_
_entity_poly.entity_id
_entity_poly.type
_entity_poly.pdbx_seq_one_letter_code
_entity_poly.pdbx_strand_id
1 'polypeptide(L)'
;NMPPGSTAETGEEPAASMPDLGPVLVPTMGVWSSGDFALTEQQMVESGAFVKGQWRYERVADAGHWLQLERPDEINRLLLDFLPLA
;
A
#
# COMPACT_ATOMS: atom_id res chain seq x y z
N ASN A 1 -33.35 44.86 24.46
CA ASN A 1 -33.58 43.99 23.30
C ASN A 1 -32.25 43.40 22.85
N MET A 2 -31.95 42.15 23.24
CA MET A 2 -31.00 41.18 22.65
C MET A 2 -31.39 39.81 23.28
N PRO A 3 -31.52 38.70 22.51
CA PRO A 3 -31.72 37.36 23.06
C PRO A 3 -30.37 36.72 23.48
N PRO A 4 -30.41 35.59 24.21
CA PRO A 4 -29.42 35.19 25.21
C PRO A 4 -28.25 34.34 24.66
N GLY A 5 -27.36 33.93 25.57
CA GLY A 5 -26.23 33.04 25.32
C GLY A 5 -26.57 31.85 24.42
N SER A 6 -25.93 31.84 23.26
CA SER A 6 -25.74 30.65 22.44
C SER A 6 -24.38 30.09 22.83
N THR A 7 -24.37 29.04 23.65
CA THR A 7 -23.23 28.12 23.66
C THR A 7 -23.25 27.45 22.29
N ALA A 8 -22.37 27.90 21.40
CA ALA A 8 -22.07 27.18 20.18
C ALA A 8 -21.53 25.81 20.62
N GLU A 9 -22.36 24.77 20.54
CA GLU A 9 -21.88 23.41 20.55
C GLU A 9 -20.96 23.30 19.32
N THR A 10 -19.66 23.15 19.59
CA THR A 10 -18.69 22.75 18.58
C THR A 10 -19.09 21.35 18.15
N GLY A 11 -19.91 21.26 17.12
CA GLY A 11 -20.25 20.01 16.45
C GLY A 11 -19.00 19.46 15.77
N GLU A 12 -18.14 18.79 16.53
CA GLU A 12 -17.21 17.82 15.98
C GLU A 12 -18.04 16.63 15.52
N GLU A 13 -18.28 16.56 14.20
CA GLU A 13 -18.74 15.34 13.55
C GLU A 13 -17.83 14.19 14.05
N PRO A 14 -18.39 13.09 14.59
CA PRO A 14 -17.57 11.98 15.05
C PRO A 14 -16.76 11.49 13.86
N ALA A 15 -15.43 11.54 13.99
CA ALA A 15 -14.53 11.00 12.98
C ALA A 15 -14.96 9.56 12.68
N ALA A 16 -15.40 9.31 11.45
CA ALA A 16 -15.82 7.99 11.03
C ALA A 16 -14.68 7.01 11.34
N SER A 17 -14.96 5.95 12.09
CA SER A 17 -13.95 4.93 12.38
C SER A 17 -13.54 4.27 11.07
N MET A 18 -12.23 4.20 10.81
CA MET A 18 -11.70 3.50 9.64
C MET A 18 -12.23 2.06 9.62
N PRO A 19 -12.79 1.57 8.50
CA PRO A 19 -13.27 0.21 8.42
C PRO A 19 -12.09 -0.76 8.57
N ASP A 20 -12.27 -1.80 9.38
CA ASP A 20 -11.37 -2.95 9.38
C ASP A 20 -11.58 -3.73 8.08
N LEU A 21 -10.55 -3.75 7.23
CA LEU A 21 -10.57 -4.45 5.94
C LEU A 21 -10.21 -5.94 6.09
N GLY A 22 -9.78 -6.38 7.27
CA GLY A 22 -9.22 -7.71 7.48
C GLY A 22 -7.89 -7.93 6.74
N PRO A 23 -7.28 -9.12 6.89
CA PRO A 23 -6.02 -9.46 6.22
C PRO A 23 -6.24 -9.93 4.77
N VAL A 24 -5.21 -9.77 3.94
CA VAL A 24 -5.19 -10.33 2.58
C VAL A 24 -4.99 -11.84 2.63
N LEU A 25 -5.90 -12.62 2.03
CA LEU A 25 -5.89 -14.09 2.09
C LEU A 25 -5.28 -14.77 0.86
N VAL A 26 -5.12 -14.05 -0.25
CA VAL A 26 -4.61 -14.59 -1.52
C VAL A 26 -3.08 -14.45 -1.62
N PRO A 27 -2.41 -15.27 -2.45
CA PRO A 27 -1.00 -15.06 -2.77
C PRO A 27 -0.76 -13.62 -3.23
N THR A 28 0.26 -12.97 -2.68
CA THR A 28 0.58 -11.57 -2.95
C THR A 28 2.09 -11.42 -3.11
N MET A 29 2.49 -10.69 -4.14
CA MET A 29 3.89 -10.32 -4.36
C MET A 29 4.06 -8.80 -4.21
N GLY A 30 4.93 -8.37 -3.31
CA GLY A 30 5.40 -6.99 -3.20
C GLY A 30 6.68 -6.79 -4.00
N VAL A 31 6.70 -5.77 -4.85
CA VAL A 31 7.86 -5.42 -5.67
C VAL A 31 8.30 -4.00 -5.32
N TRP A 32 9.56 -3.81 -4.97
CA TRP A 32 10.13 -2.51 -4.64
C TRP A 32 11.47 -2.31 -5.35
N SER A 33 11.80 -1.06 -5.69
CA SER A 33 13.02 -0.73 -6.41
C SER A 33 13.99 0.09 -5.57
N SER A 34 15.30 -0.11 -5.76
CA SER A 34 16.34 0.49 -4.93
C SER A 34 16.43 2.02 -4.98
N GLY A 35 15.81 2.65 -5.98
CA GLY A 35 15.76 4.09 -6.17
C GLY A 35 14.39 4.71 -5.90
N ASP A 36 13.45 3.98 -5.29
CA ASP A 36 12.13 4.53 -4.97
C ASP A 36 12.26 5.64 -3.90
N PHE A 37 11.80 6.84 -4.23
CA PHE A 37 11.83 8.02 -3.36
C PHE A 37 10.55 8.20 -2.53
N ALA A 38 9.48 7.49 -2.89
CA ALA A 38 8.15 7.64 -2.29
C ALA A 38 7.82 6.50 -1.32
N LEU A 39 8.42 5.33 -1.50
CA LEU A 39 8.24 4.16 -0.63
C LEU A 39 9.60 3.62 -0.19
N THR A 40 9.79 3.39 1.11
CA THR A 40 11.02 2.74 1.60
C THR A 40 10.95 1.22 1.45
N GLU A 41 12.10 0.57 1.36
CA GLU A 41 12.18 -0.90 1.32
C GLU A 41 11.50 -1.52 2.55
N GLN A 42 11.75 -0.95 3.72
CA GLN A 42 11.18 -1.42 4.98
C GLN A 42 9.65 -1.40 4.94
N GLN A 43 9.03 -0.32 4.46
CA GLN A 43 7.57 -0.24 4.33
C GLN A 43 7.01 -1.31 3.39
N MET A 44 7.69 -1.60 2.26
CA MET A 44 7.26 -2.67 1.37
C MET A 44 7.36 -4.03 2.06
N VAL A 45 8.49 -4.33 2.71
CA VAL A 45 8.69 -5.61 3.41
C VAL A 45 7.65 -5.78 4.53
N GLU A 46 7.41 -4.73 5.31
CA GLU A 46 6.43 -4.74 6.41
C GLU A 46 4.98 -4.89 5.94
N SER A 47 4.68 -4.61 4.67
CA SER A 47 3.35 -4.87 4.09
C SER A 47 2.97 -6.36 4.18
N GLY A 48 3.96 -7.26 4.23
CA GLY A 48 3.75 -8.69 4.44
C GLY A 48 3.04 -9.02 5.76
N ALA A 49 3.11 -8.16 6.79
CA ALA A 49 2.41 -8.36 8.06
C ALA A 49 0.88 -8.32 7.92
N PHE A 50 0.36 -7.73 6.85
CA PHE A 50 -1.08 -7.65 6.55
C PHE A 50 -1.57 -8.76 5.61
N VAL A 51 -0.67 -9.67 5.19
CA VAL A 51 -0.97 -10.79 4.28
C VAL A 51 -0.95 -12.10 5.07
N LYS A 52 -2.10 -12.78 5.17
CA LYS A 52 -2.20 -14.16 5.69
C LYS A 52 -2.03 -15.21 4.60
N GLY A 53 -2.21 -14.84 3.33
CA GLY A 53 -1.84 -15.69 2.19
C GLY A 53 -0.32 -15.83 2.05
N GLN A 54 0.14 -16.44 0.96
CA GLN A 54 1.57 -16.48 0.65
C GLN A 54 2.07 -15.07 0.33
N TRP A 55 3.10 -14.62 1.04
CA TRP A 55 3.81 -13.37 0.77
C TRP A 55 5.12 -13.66 0.05
N ARG A 56 5.36 -12.93 -1.05
CA ARG A 56 6.63 -12.92 -1.78
C ARG A 56 7.12 -11.48 -1.88
N TYR A 57 8.39 -11.25 -1.58
CA TYR A 57 9.02 -9.95 -1.73
C TYR A 57 10.09 -10.03 -2.83
N GLU A 58 10.10 -9.04 -3.72
CA GLU A 58 11.08 -8.91 -4.79
C GLU A 58 11.68 -7.50 -4.80
N ARG A 59 13.00 -7.44 -4.84
CA ARG A 59 13.75 -6.19 -4.98
C ARG A 59 14.26 -6.04 -6.40
N VAL A 60 14.02 -4.90 -7.02
CA VAL A 60 14.55 -4.52 -8.33
C VAL A 60 15.65 -3.48 -8.15
N ALA A 61 16.88 -3.82 -8.53
CA ALA A 61 18.00 -2.88 -8.46
C ALA A 61 17.92 -1.85 -9.59
N ASP A 62 18.51 -0.66 -9.38
CA ASP A 62 18.72 0.37 -10.40
C ASP A 62 17.45 0.81 -11.14
N ALA A 63 16.37 1.03 -10.39
CA ALA A 63 15.13 1.61 -10.89
C ALA A 63 14.53 2.57 -9.85
N GLY A 64 13.84 3.61 -10.33
CA GLY A 64 13.05 4.53 -9.52
C GLY A 64 11.63 4.02 -9.25
N HIS A 65 10.76 4.96 -8.89
CA HIS A 65 9.38 4.67 -8.47
C HIS A 65 8.52 4.02 -9.58
N TRP A 66 8.84 4.25 -10.85
CA TRP A 66 8.13 3.67 -12.00
C TRP A 66 8.90 2.51 -12.62
N LEU A 67 9.23 1.51 -11.79
CA LEU A 67 10.01 0.32 -12.14
C LEU A 67 9.57 -0.41 -13.41
N GLN A 68 8.28 -0.43 -13.75
CA GLN A 68 7.76 -1.01 -14.99
C GLN A 68 8.17 -0.26 -16.26
N LEU A 69 8.48 1.04 -16.16
CA LEU A 69 8.96 1.86 -17.27
C LEU A 69 10.49 1.78 -17.40
N GLU A 70 11.18 1.66 -16.28
CA GLU A 70 12.64 1.67 -16.23
C GLU A 70 13.26 0.27 -16.42
N ARG A 71 12.61 -0.77 -15.90
CA ARG A 71 13.06 -2.18 -15.95
C ARG A 71 11.98 -3.13 -16.47
N PRO A 72 11.35 -2.85 -17.63
CA PRO A 72 10.19 -3.59 -18.12
C PRO A 72 10.42 -5.10 -18.23
N ASP A 73 11.59 -5.54 -18.71
CA ASP A 73 11.88 -6.96 -18.89
C ASP A 73 11.93 -7.73 -17.56
N GLU A 74 12.46 -7.09 -16.52
CA GLU A 74 12.54 -7.68 -15.19
C GLU A 74 11.18 -7.75 -14.51
N ILE A 75 10.40 -6.67 -14.62
CA ILE A 75 9.04 -6.64 -14.11
C ILE A 75 8.17 -7.66 -14.83
N ASN A 76 8.23 -7.73 -16.15
CA ASN A 76 7.47 -8.71 -16.92
C ASN A 76 7.85 -10.14 -16.54
N ARG A 77 9.15 -10.43 -16.33
CA ARG A 77 9.59 -11.74 -15.86
C ARG A 77 9.02 -12.08 -14.47
N LEU A 78 9.07 -11.15 -13.52
CA LEU A 78 8.48 -11.35 -12.18
C LEU A 78 6.97 -11.58 -12.26
N LEU A 79 6.26 -10.81 -13.10
CA LEU A 79 4.82 -10.95 -13.30
C LEU A 79 4.46 -12.31 -13.91
N LEU A 80 5.18 -12.76 -14.96
CA LEU A 80 4.93 -14.05 -15.59
C LEU A 80 5.26 -15.24 -14.68
N ASP A 81 6.24 -15.09 -13.79
CA ASP A 81 6.59 -16.10 -12.78
C ASP A 81 5.58 -16.15 -11.62
N PHE A 82 4.94 -15.03 -11.28
CA PHE A 82 3.96 -14.96 -10.20
C PHE A 82 2.53 -15.29 -10.63
N LEU A 83 2.12 -14.84 -11.81
CA LEU A 83 0.75 -15.02 -12.29
C LEU A 83 0.54 -16.45 -12.77
N PRO A 84 -0.59 -17.10 -12.42
CA PRO A 84 -0.90 -18.42 -12.93
C PRO A 84 -1.06 -18.37 -14.46
N LEU A 85 -0.45 -19.32 -15.14
CA LEU A 85 -0.77 -19.57 -16.55
C LEU A 85 -2.18 -20.16 -16.61
N ALA A 86 -3.07 -19.47 -17.30
CA ALA A 86 -4.44 -19.92 -17.55
C ALA A 86 -4.49 -21.20 -18.40
#